data_AF-C6B7H9-F1
#
_entry.id   AF-C6B7H9-F1
#
_cell.length_a   1.000
_cell.length_b   1.000
_cell.length_c   1.000
_cell.angle_alpha   90.00
_cell.angle_beta   90.00
_cell.angle_gamma   90.00
#
_symmetry.space_group_name_H-M   'P 1'
#
loop_
_entity.id
_entity.type
_entity.pdbx_description
1 polymer ?
#
loop_
_entity_poly.entity_id
_entity_poly.type
_entity_poly.pdbx_seq_one_letter_code
_entity_poly.pdbx_strand_id
1 'polypeptide(L)'
;MASNYRLNASDTSWAIIDNATDAPARLDGIPLVTMEAAEARHMLRILDGIDQIRTTSKWWANLAQKRAKMMTSSGAVQAVEFKPLRPFASSNWT
;
A
#
# COMPACT_ATOMS: atom_id res chain seq x y z
N MET A 1 8.45 9.13 -16.25
CA MET A 1 7.77 9.57 -15.01
C MET A 1 8.50 10.80 -14.51
N ALA A 2 7.79 11.84 -14.06
CA ALA A 2 8.44 12.96 -13.40
C ALA A 2 9.07 12.46 -12.09
N SER A 3 10.25 12.96 -11.74
CA SER A 3 10.87 12.66 -10.45
C SER A 3 9.98 13.20 -9.33
N ASN A 4 9.73 12.42 -8.28
CA ASN A 4 8.97 12.88 -7.11
C ASN A 4 9.77 13.87 -6.25
N TYR A 5 11.10 13.86 -6.41
CA TYR A 5 12.01 14.67 -5.64
C TYR A 5 12.88 15.55 -6.53
N ARG A 6 13.38 16.65 -5.99
CA ARG A 6 14.38 17.52 -6.62
C ARG A 6 15.51 17.83 -5.66
N LEU A 7 16.71 18.00 -6.20
CA LEU A 7 17.84 18.52 -5.44
C LEU A 7 17.79 20.04 -5.41
N ASN A 8 17.94 20.60 -4.22
CA ASN A 8 18.08 22.04 -4.01
C ASN A 8 19.47 22.31 -3.40
N ALA A 9 20.24 23.20 -4.03
CA ALA A 9 21.54 23.62 -3.52
C ALA A 9 21.36 24.92 -2.72
N SER A 10 21.95 24.97 -1.52
CA SER A 10 21.98 26.15 -0.66
C SER A 10 23.41 26.37 -0.17
N ASP A 11 24.03 27.47 -0.60
CA ASP A 11 25.40 27.90 -0.29
C ASP A 11 26.45 26.80 -0.46
N THR A 12 26.64 25.98 0.57
CA THR A 12 27.65 24.90 0.65
C THR A 12 27.04 23.51 0.77
N SER A 13 25.72 23.40 0.81
CA SER A 13 25.02 22.16 1.16
C SER A 13 23.86 21.86 0.22
N TRP A 14 23.43 20.61 0.21
CA TRP A 14 22.35 20.10 -0.62
C TRP A 14 21.20 19.57 0.23
N ALA A 15 19.99 19.84 -0.21
CA ALA A 15 18.76 19.28 0.36
C ALA A 15 17.97 18.55 -0.74
N ILE A 16 17.24 17.51 -0.33
CA ILE A 16 16.27 16.85 -1.21
C ILE A 16 14.89 17.39 -0.86
N ILE A 17 14.20 17.96 -1.84
CA ILE A 17 12.86 18.53 -1.69
C ILE A 17 11.85 17.60 -2.36
N ASP A 18 10.77 17.29 -1.66
CA ASP A 18 9.62 16.58 -2.23
C ASP A 18 8.79 17.55 -3.09
N ASN A 19 8.60 17.22 -4.36
CA ASN A 19 7.87 18.05 -5.31
C ASN A 19 6.37 18.16 -4.99
N ALA A 20 5.80 17.20 -4.26
CA ALA A 20 4.38 17.21 -3.91
C ALA A 20 4.08 18.15 -2.74
N THR A 21 5.02 18.28 -1.79
CA THR A 21 4.82 19.03 -0.54
C THR A 21 5.64 20.31 -0.46
N ASP A 22 6.62 20.48 -1.36
CA ASP A 22 7.65 21.52 -1.33
C ASP A 22 8.42 21.59 -0.01
N ALA A 23 8.44 20.48 0.73
CA ALA A 23 9.12 20.33 2.00
C ALA A 23 10.37 19.44 1.84
N PRO A 24 11.32 19.49 2.78
CA PRO A 24 12.43 18.54 2.78
C PRO A 24 11.92 17.10 2.84
N ALA A 25 12.43 16.26 1.94
CA ALA A 25 12.14 14.83 1.94
C ALA A 25 12.59 14.20 3.26
N ARG A 26 11.84 13.23 3.76
CA ARG A 26 12.12 12.58 5.04
C ARG A 26 12.29 11.08 4.84
N LEU A 27 13.37 10.53 5.37
CA LEU A 27 13.58 9.09 5.47
C LEU A 27 13.47 8.70 6.94
N ASP A 28 12.52 7.82 7.28
CA ASP A 28 12.23 7.40 8.66
C ASP A 28 12.02 8.57 9.64
N GLY A 29 11.42 9.66 9.14
CA GLY A 29 11.16 10.89 9.91
C GLY A 29 12.33 11.87 9.96
N ILE A 30 13.52 11.47 9.48
CA ILE A 30 14.71 12.31 9.43
C ILE A 30 14.70 13.14 8.13
N PRO A 31 14.70 14.48 8.21
CA PRO A 31 14.75 15.33 7.02
C PRO A 31 16.12 15.27 6.34
N LEU A 32 16.12 15.14 5.02
CA LEU A 32 17.32 15.05 4.19
C LEU A 32 17.74 16.46 3.75
N VAL A 33 18.36 17.17 4.70
CA VAL A 33 18.86 18.54 4.55
C VAL A 33 20.35 18.60 4.83
N THR A 34 21.00 19.66 4.33
CA THR A 34 22.40 19.99 4.66
C THR A 34 23.41 18.86 4.39
N MET A 35 23.29 18.19 3.25
CA MET A 35 24.17 17.08 2.83
C MET A 35 25.24 17.53 1.84
N GLU A 36 26.28 16.73 1.67
CA GLU A 36 27.23 16.91 0.56
C GLU A 36 26.60 16.53 -0.80
N ALA A 37 27.15 17.04 -1.89
CA ALA A 37 26.61 16.79 -3.24
C ALA A 37 26.58 15.29 -3.61
N ALA A 38 27.63 14.54 -3.24
CA ALA A 38 27.72 13.11 -3.52
C ALA A 38 26.70 12.31 -2.69
N GLU A 39 26.58 12.64 -1.41
CA GLU A 39 25.61 12.07 -0.49
C GLU A 39 24.18 12.34 -0.98
N ALA A 40 23.85 13.60 -1.30
CA ALA A 40 22.52 13.97 -1.77
C ALA A 40 22.11 13.23 -3.05
N ARG A 41 23.04 13.01 -3.99
CA ARG A 41 22.79 12.20 -5.20
C ARG A 41 22.54 10.73 -4.86
N HIS A 42 23.28 10.19 -3.90
CA HIS A 42 23.09 8.81 -3.47
C HIS A 42 21.74 8.64 -2.76
N MET A 43 21.42 9.52 -1.83
CA MET A 43 20.15 9.54 -1.11
C MET A 43 18.96 9.69 -2.07
N LEU A 44 19.06 10.54 -3.10
CA LEU A 44 18.02 10.67 -4.12
C LEU A 44 17.73 9.34 -4.82
N ARG A 45 18.77 8.58 -5.22
CA ARG A 45 18.59 7.27 -5.87
C ARG A 45 17.90 6.26 -4.96
N ILE A 46 18.21 6.30 -3.66
CA ILE A 46 17.57 5.43 -2.66
C ILE A 46 16.07 5.75 -2.58
N LEU A 47 15.71 7.03 -2.49
CA LEU A 47 14.30 7.46 -2.46
C LEU A 47 13.53 7.05 -3.71
N ASP A 48 14.12 7.26 -4.90
CA ASP A 48 13.50 6.85 -6.17
C ASP A 48 13.28 5.33 -6.22
N GLY A 49 14.25 4.54 -5.72
CA GLY A 49 14.13 3.09 -5.61
C GLY A 49 12.98 2.66 -4.68
N ILE A 50 12.85 3.31 -3.52
CA ILE A 50 11.77 3.05 -2.56
C ILE A 50 10.41 3.35 -3.20
N ASP A 51 10.27 4.47 -3.91
CA ASP A 51 9.00 4.84 -4.56
C ASP A 51 8.65 3.91 -5.72
N GLN A 52 9.64 3.43 -6.46
CA GLN A 52 9.44 2.42 -7.50
C GLN A 52 8.93 1.11 -6.89
N ILE A 53 9.53 0.65 -5.78
CA ILE A 53 9.07 -0.54 -5.06
C ILE A 53 7.64 -0.32 -4.57
N ARG A 54 7.35 0.81 -3.92
CA ARG A 54 6.01 1.15 -3.43
C ARG A 54 4.97 1.16 -4.56
N THR A 55 5.32 1.72 -5.72
CA THR A 55 4.43 1.77 -6.89
C THR A 55 4.13 0.38 -7.43
N THR A 56 5.15 -0.45 -7.58
CA THR A 56 4.99 -1.83 -8.06
C THR A 56 4.21 -2.68 -7.06
N SER A 57 4.48 -2.57 -5.76
CA SER A 57 3.70 -3.26 -4.72
C SER A 57 2.22 -2.87 -4.74
N LYS A 58 1.90 -1.57 -4.83
CA LYS A 58 0.51 -1.10 -4.97
C LYS A 58 -0.16 -1.65 -6.23
N TRP A 59 0.56 -1.69 -7.34
CA TRP A 59 0.04 -2.24 -8.60
C TRP A 59 -0.33 -3.72 -8.47
N TRP A 60 0.56 -4.53 -7.91
CA TRP A 60 0.29 -5.96 -7.66
C TRP A 60 -0.84 -6.18 -6.66
N ALA A 61 -0.90 -5.40 -5.57
CA ALA A 61 -1.98 -5.46 -4.60
C ALA A 61 -3.35 -5.14 -5.24
N ASN A 62 -3.42 -4.09 -6.05
CA ASN A 62 -4.64 -3.73 -6.79
C ASN A 62 -5.05 -4.82 -7.78
N LEU A 63 -4.08 -5.45 -8.46
CA LEU A 63 -4.35 -6.55 -9.38
C LEU A 63 -4.91 -7.77 -8.63
N ALA A 64 -4.33 -8.12 -7.48
CA ALA A 64 -4.80 -9.21 -6.63
C ALA A 64 -6.22 -8.94 -6.12
N GLN A 65 -6.51 -7.73 -5.65
CA GLN A 65 -7.85 -7.33 -5.22
C GLN A 65 -8.88 -7.43 -6.36
N LYS A 66 -8.53 -7.00 -7.58
CA LYS A 66 -9.40 -7.14 -8.76
C LYS A 66 -9.71 -8.61 -9.07
N ARG A 67 -8.69 -9.48 -9.03
CA ARG A 67 -8.87 -10.93 -9.24
C ARG A 67 -9.77 -11.55 -8.17
N ALA A 68 -9.56 -11.22 -6.89
CA ALA A 68 -10.39 -11.70 -5.79
C ALA A 68 -11.86 -11.31 -5.98
N LYS A 69 -12.15 -10.05 -6.34
CA LYS A 69 -13.52 -9.58 -6.61
C LYS A 69 -14.21 -10.33 -7.75
N MET A 70 -13.47 -10.68 -8.81
CA MET A 70 -14.02 -11.47 -9.92
C MET A 70 -14.30 -12.92 -9.50
N MET A 71 -13.44 -13.52 -8.68
CA MET A 71 -13.64 -14.89 -8.19
C MET A 71 -14.83 -15.00 -7.23
N THR A 72 -15.09 -13.98 -6.39
CA THR A 72 -16.27 -13.95 -5.50
C THR A 72 -17.60 -13.74 -6.24
N SER A 73 -17.59 -13.40 -7.53
CA SER A 73 -18.80 -13.29 -8.36
C SER A 73 -19.32 -14.65 -8.86
N SER A 74 -18.57 -15.74 -8.67
CA SER A 74 -18.95 -17.09 -9.08
C SER A 74 -19.36 -17.91 -7.86
N GLY A 75 -20.55 -17.68 -7.33
CA GLY A 75 -21.12 -18.54 -6.31
C GLY A 75 -22.09 -17.82 -5.41
N ALA A 76 -23.30 -17.56 -5.92
CA ALA A 76 -24.47 -17.58 -5.06
C ALA A 76 -24.58 -19.02 -4.53
N VAL A 77 -23.85 -19.32 -3.46
CA VAL A 77 -24.06 -20.53 -2.66
C VAL A 77 -25.47 -20.36 -2.11
N GLN A 78 -26.44 -21.06 -2.69
CA GLN A 78 -27.79 -21.10 -2.13
C GLN A 78 -27.63 -21.50 -0.66
N ALA A 79 -28.02 -20.59 0.23
CA ALA A 79 -28.17 -20.91 1.63
C ALA A 79 -29.19 -22.05 1.71
N VAL A 80 -28.70 -23.28 1.86
CA VAL A 80 -29.56 -24.42 2.13
C VAL A 80 -30.15 -24.16 3.51
N GLU A 81 -31.38 -23.65 3.56
CA GLU A 81 -32.14 -23.54 4.79
C GLU A 81 -32.29 -24.95 5.38
N PHE A 82 -31.48 -25.25 6.38
CA PHE A 82 -31.66 -26.44 7.19
C PHE A 82 -32.96 -26.27 7.97
N LYS A 83 -34.03 -26.89 7.46
CA LYS A 83 -35.30 -26.97 8.16
C LYS A 83 -35.08 -27.72 9.47
N PRO A 84 -35.36 -27.14 10.64
CA PRO A 84 -35.16 -27.83 11.91
C PRO A 84 -36.07 -29.07 11.94
N LEU A 85 -35.47 -30.23 12.21
CA LEU A 85 -36.21 -31.48 12.39
C LEU A 85 -37.16 -31.29 13.59
N ARG A 86 -38.46 -31.53 13.37
CA ARG A 86 -39.48 -31.38 14.42
C ARG A 86 -39.09 -32.28 15.61
N PRO A 87 -39.25 -31.81 16.86
CA PRO A 87 -39.01 -32.66 18.02
C PRO A 87 -39.94 -33.88 17.94
N PHE A 88 -39.36 -35.06 18.15
CA PHE A 88 -40.11 -36.31 18.27
C PHE A 88 -41.19 -36.11 19.33
N ALA A 89 -42.45 -36.23 18.94
CA ALA A 89 -43.56 -36.27 19.87
C ALA A 89 -43.30 -37.44 20.83
N SER A 90 -43.09 -37.14 22.11
CA SER A 90 -43.11 -38.14 23.16
C SER A 90 -44.50 -38.79 23.15
N SER A 91 -44.56 -40.06 22.74
CA SER A 91 -45.75 -40.87 22.91
C SER A 91 -45.97 -41.05 24.41
N ASN A 92 -47.02 -40.40 24.93
CA ASN A 92 -47.54 -40.69 26.24
C ASN A 92 -48.07 -42.13 26.21
N TRP A 93 -47.33 -43.05 26.82
CA TRP A 93 -47.88 -44.34 27.20
C TRP A 93 -48.71 -44.14 28.48
N THR A 94 -49.93 -44.67 28.41
CA THR A 94 -51.02 -44.80 29.40
C THR A 94 -50.69 -44.57 30.86
#